data_AF-A0A3E0N9T0-F1
#
_entry.id   AF-A0A3E0N9T0-F1
#
_cell.length_a   1.000
_cell.length_b   1.000
_cell.length_c   1.000
_cell.angle_alpha   90.00
_cell.angle_beta   90.00
_cell.angle_gamma   90.00
#
_symmetry.space_group_name_H-M   'P 1'
#
loop_
_entity.id
_entity.type
_entity.pdbx_description
1 polymer ?
#
loop_
_entity_poly.entity_id
_entity_poly.type
_entity_poly.pdbx_seq_one_letter_code
_entity_poly.pdbx_strand_id
1 'polypeptide(L)'
;MNTATLKSASELPSHLAGEMRSNHAGETGAVWIYKGVLALSRDAEIRAFAEHHLETEQTHLGFFEDWLTSREKSLLLPLWRVS
;
A
#
# COMPACT_ATOMS: atom_id res chain seq x y z
N MET A 1 -3.25 7.72 -10.55
CA MET A 1 -2.47 8.98 -10.66
C MET A 1 -1.38 8.79 -11.71
N ASN A 2 -1.01 9.83 -12.48
CA ASN A 2 0.05 9.71 -13.51
C ASN A 2 1.43 9.91 -12.87
N THR A 3 2.25 8.87 -12.82
CA THR A 3 3.60 8.88 -12.25
C THR A 3 4.63 9.57 -13.17
N ALA A 4 4.29 9.82 -14.44
CA ALA A 4 5.22 10.31 -15.45
C ALA A 4 5.76 11.73 -15.19
N THR A 5 5.15 12.49 -14.28
CA THR A 5 5.59 13.85 -13.90
C THR A 5 6.39 13.89 -12.60
N LEU A 6 6.49 12.78 -11.87
CA LEU A 6 7.26 12.70 -10.63
C LEU A 6 8.73 12.40 -10.93
N LYS A 7 9.64 12.97 -10.14
CA LYS A 7 11.03 12.51 -10.13
C LYS A 7 11.07 11.01 -9.85
N SER A 8 12.03 10.31 -10.45
CA SER A 8 12.24 8.90 -10.14
C SER A 8 12.47 8.75 -8.64
N ALA A 9 11.91 7.70 -8.04
CA ALA A 9 12.13 7.38 -6.64
C ALA A 9 13.64 7.29 -6.30
N SER A 10 14.46 6.83 -7.26
CA SER A 10 15.92 6.73 -7.13
C SER A 10 16.66 8.06 -7.03
N GLU A 11 16.00 9.17 -7.37
CA GLU A 11 16.56 10.52 -7.30
C GLU A 11 16.19 11.24 -6.00
N LEU A 12 15.39 10.61 -5.13
CA LEU A 12 15.00 11.21 -3.86
C LEU A 12 16.16 11.21 -2.87
N PRO A 13 16.24 12.22 -1.99
CA PRO A 13 17.08 12.15 -0.81
C PRO A 13 16.80 10.87 0.00
N SER A 14 17.84 10.28 0.59
CA SER A 14 17.75 8.98 1.27
C SER A 14 16.68 8.89 2.36
N HIS A 15 16.45 9.98 3.11
CA HIS A 15 15.40 10.05 4.12
C HIS A 15 14.01 9.96 3.48
N LEU A 16 13.76 10.69 2.39
CA LEU A 16 12.49 10.71 1.70
C LEU A 16 12.22 9.38 0.98
N ALA A 17 13.25 8.75 0.40
CA ALA A 17 13.15 7.38 -0.11
C ALA A 17 12.81 6.37 1.00
N GLY A 18 13.29 6.61 2.23
CA GLY A 18 12.87 5.86 3.43
C GLY A 18 11.38 6.02 3.73
N GLU A 19 10.87 7.24 3.71
CA GLU A 19 9.44 7.51 3.92
C GLU A 19 8.57 6.85 2.85
N MET A 20 8.96 6.91 1.57
CA MET A 20 8.18 6.26 0.49
C MET A 20 8.15 4.73 0.64
N ARG A 21 9.24 4.12 1.12
CA ARG A 21 9.26 2.70 1.51
C ARG A 21 8.29 2.40 2.66
N SER A 22 8.29 3.26 3.67
CA SER A 22 7.40 3.13 4.82
C SER A 22 5.94 3.19 4.37
N ASN A 23 5.59 4.17 3.53
CA ASN A 23 4.25 4.31 2.96
C ASN A 23 3.85 3.07 2.17
N HIS A 24 4.70 2.58 1.25
CA HIS A 24 4.41 1.36 0.50
C HIS A 24 4.18 0.12 1.41
N ALA A 25 4.92 -0.01 2.51
CA ALA A 25 4.65 -1.03 3.51
C ALA A 25 3.31 -0.81 4.23
N GLY A 26 3.00 0.44 4.57
CA GLY A 26 1.74 0.86 5.19
C GLY A 26 0.53 0.53 4.30
N GLU A 27 0.55 0.92 3.03
CA GLU A 27 -0.53 0.61 2.08
C GLU A 27 -0.72 -0.90 1.92
N THR A 28 0.38 -1.65 1.87
CA THR A 28 0.31 -3.12 1.84
C THR A 28 -0.38 -3.65 3.09
N GLY A 29 0.04 -3.19 4.28
CA GLY A 29 -0.59 -3.60 5.55
C GLY A 29 -2.08 -3.26 5.58
N ALA A 30 -2.46 -2.05 5.17
CA ALA A 30 -3.84 -1.61 5.13
C ALA A 30 -4.71 -2.48 4.21
N VAL A 31 -4.23 -2.81 3.01
CA VAL A 31 -4.91 -3.74 2.09
C VAL A 31 -5.20 -5.09 2.77
N TRP A 32 -4.24 -5.65 3.51
CA TRP A 32 -4.42 -6.94 4.17
C TRP A 32 -5.29 -6.87 5.42
N ILE A 33 -5.23 -5.77 6.18
CA ILE A 33 -6.15 -5.52 7.29
C ILE A 33 -7.60 -5.50 6.79
N TYR A 34 -7.91 -4.75 5.72
CA TYR A 34 -9.27 -4.70 5.20
C TYR A 34 -9.73 -6.04 4.59
N LYS A 35 -8.84 -6.78 3.93
CA LYS A 35 -9.14 -8.17 3.52
C LYS A 35 -9.48 -9.06 4.71
N GLY A 36 -8.73 -8.95 5.81
CA GLY A 36 -9.01 -9.67 7.06
C GLY A 36 -10.37 -9.29 7.66
N VAL A 37 -10.70 -7.99 7.70
CA VAL A 37 -12.03 -7.51 8.13
C VAL A 37 -13.13 -8.13 7.28
N LEU A 38 -12.99 -8.15 5.94
CA LEU A 38 -13.98 -8.74 5.04
C LEU A 38 -14.09 -10.27 5.14
N ALA A 39 -13.03 -10.95 5.56
CA ALA A 39 -13.05 -12.39 5.81
C ALA A 39 -13.78 -12.76 7.11
N LEU A 40 -13.73 -11.88 8.13
CA LEU A 40 -14.24 -12.18 9.46
C LEU A 40 -15.59 -11.51 9.78
N SER A 41 -15.85 -10.32 9.24
CA SER A 41 -17.04 -9.54 9.57
C SER A 41 -18.27 -9.98 8.77
N ARG A 42 -19.41 -10.08 9.47
CA ARG A 42 -20.75 -10.29 8.90
C ARG A 42 -21.62 -9.03 8.95
N ASP A 43 -21.17 -8.00 9.66
CA ASP A 43 -21.89 -6.75 9.80
C ASP A 43 -21.83 -5.95 8.49
N ALA A 44 -22.98 -5.54 7.97
CA ALA A 44 -23.08 -4.91 6.66
C ALA A 44 -22.40 -3.53 6.60
N GLU A 45 -22.46 -2.75 7.67
CA GLU A 45 -21.84 -1.42 7.72
C GLU A 45 -20.32 -1.52 7.78
N ILE A 46 -19.79 -2.44 8.60
CA ILE A 46 -18.34 -2.70 8.69
C ILE A 46 -17.79 -3.20 7.36
N ARG A 47 -18.53 -4.08 6.67
CA ARG A 47 -18.11 -4.59 5.37
C ARG A 47 -18.10 -3.50 4.30
N ALA A 48 -19.14 -2.67 4.22
CA ALA A 48 -19.18 -1.55 3.28
C ALA A 48 -18.02 -0.56 3.52
N PHE A 49 -17.73 -0.26 4.79
CA PHE A 49 -16.57 0.55 5.17
C PHE A 49 -15.26 -0.08 4.69
N ALA A 50 -15.06 -1.38 4.95
CA ALA A 50 -13.84 -2.09 4.58
C ALA A 50 -13.68 -2.24 3.07
N GLU A 51 -14.75 -2.47 2.31
CA GLU A 51 -14.75 -2.51 0.84
C GLU A 51 -14.30 -1.16 0.26
N HIS A 52 -14.88 -0.06 0.73
CA HIS A 52 -14.53 1.28 0.27
C HIS A 52 -13.07 1.65 0.56
N HIS A 53 -12.60 1.35 1.77
CA HIS A 53 -11.21 1.63 2.12
C HIS A 53 -10.24 0.69 1.39
N LEU A 54 -10.58 -0.59 1.22
CA LEU A 54 -9.76 -1.53 0.47
C LEU A 54 -9.50 -1.05 -0.97
N GLU A 55 -10.52 -0.50 -1.64
CA GLU A 55 -10.37 0.08 -2.99
C GLU A 55 -9.40 1.27 -3.00
N THR A 56 -9.50 2.13 -1.98
CA THR A 56 -8.63 3.29 -1.82
C THR A 56 -7.17 2.86 -1.62
N GLU A 57 -6.91 1.92 -0.70
CA GLU A 57 -5.54 1.47 -0.42
C GLU A 57 -4.95 0.61 -1.54
N GLN A 58 -5.77 -0.11 -2.32
CA GLN A 58 -5.29 -0.76 -3.54
C GLN A 58 -4.83 0.25 -4.58
N THR A 59 -5.54 1.37 -4.70
CA THR A 59 -5.14 2.47 -5.60
C THR A 59 -3.83 3.12 -5.14
N HIS A 60 -3.69 3.37 -3.83
CA HIS A 60 -2.45 3.90 -3.26
C HIS A 60 -1.28 2.92 -3.43
N LEU A 61 -1.48 1.64 -3.12
CA LEU A 61 -0.47 0.61 -3.27
C LEU A 61 -0.02 0.47 -4.73
N GLY A 62 -0.95 0.46 -5.68
CA GLY A 62 -0.64 0.42 -7.11
C GLY A 62 0.24 1.58 -7.55
N PHE A 63 -0.04 2.81 -7.07
CA PHE A 63 0.82 3.96 -7.32
C PHE A 63 2.27 3.72 -6.84
N PHE A 64 2.46 3.21 -5.62
CA PHE A 64 3.80 2.92 -5.11
C PHE A 64 4.47 1.75 -5.82
N GLU A 65 3.72 0.71 -6.19
CA GLU A 65 4.25 -0.43 -6.92
C GLU A 65 4.74 -0.05 -8.33
N ASP A 66 4.08 0.92 -8.97
CA ASP A 66 4.46 1.43 -10.28
C ASP A 66 5.62 2.43 -10.21
N TRP A 67 5.67 3.25 -9.16
CA TRP A 67 6.65 4.34 -9.04
C TRP A 67 7.97 3.95 -8.38
N LEU A 68 7.95 3.04 -7.39
CA LEU A 68 9.17 2.58 -6.71
C LEU A 68 9.91 1.52 -7.55
N THR A 69 11.23 1.66 -7.68
CA THR A 69 12.05 0.59 -8.27
C THR A 69 12.12 -0.62 -7.33
N SER A 70 12.46 -1.81 -7.85
CA SER A 70 12.51 -3.04 -7.04
C SER A 70 13.40 -2.96 -5.80
N ARG A 71 14.46 -2.13 -5.81
CA ARG A 71 15.36 -1.92 -4.66
C ARG A 71 14.74 -1.01 -3.58
N GLU A 72 13.72 -0.25 -3.96
CA GLU A 72 13.03 0.71 -3.11
C GLU A 72 11.68 0.19 -2.64
N LYS A 73 11.30 -1.03 -3.00
CA LYS A 73 10.15 -1.70 -2.40
C LYS A 73 10.55 -2.30 -1.05
N SER A 74 9.61 -2.31 -0.12
CA SER A 74 9.81 -2.92 1.20
C SER A 74 10.09 -4.42 1.08
N LEU A 75 11.08 -4.92 1.82
CA LEU A 75 11.49 -6.32 1.72
C LEU A 75 10.61 -7.27 2.56
N LEU A 76 9.98 -6.74 3.61
CA LEU A 76 9.17 -7.51 4.56
C LEU A 76 7.67 -7.55 4.20
N LEU A 77 7.30 -7.27 2.96
CA LEU A 77 5.91 -7.39 2.48
C LEU A 77 5.29 -8.79 2.70
N PRO A 78 6.04 -9.91 2.65
CA PRO A 78 5.46 -11.20 2.95
C PRO A 78 4.84 -11.29 4.35
N LEU A 79 5.33 -10.55 5.35
CA LEU A 79 4.73 -10.55 6.70
C LEU A 79 3.30 -9.99 6.66
N TRP A 80 3.06 -8.95 5.86
CA TRP A 80 1.72 -8.39 5.66
C TRP A 80 0.81 -9.29 4.84
N ARG A 81 1.37 -10.11 3.94
CA ARG A 81 0.60 -10.98 3.03
C ARG A 81 0.16 -12.30 3.66
N VAL A 82 0.70 -12.64 4.83
CA VAL A 82 0.41 -13.89 5.56
C VAL A 82 -0.46 -13.65 6.80
N SER A 83 -0.60 -12.39 7.23
CA SER A 83 -1.49 -11.98 8.33
C SER A 83 -2.98 -12.07 7.99
#